data_AF-A0A5Q4G1W0-F1
#
_entry.id   AF-A0A5Q4G1W0-F1
#
_cell.length_a   1.000
_cell.length_b   1.000
_cell.length_c   1.000
_cell.angle_alpha   90.00
_cell.angle_beta   90.00
_cell.angle_gamma   90.00
#
_symmetry.space_group_name_H-M   'P 1'
#
loop_
_entity.id
_entity.type
_entity.pdbx_description
1 polymer ?
#
loop_
_entity_poly.entity_id
_entity_poly.type
_entity_poly.pdbx_seq_one_letter_code
_entity_poly.pdbx_strand_id
1 'polypeptide(L)'
;MNARSEGIATPRPGRHGVALISVLLVMVSIVLLGVGSLVLTRMNLLIAENLVGATIARSHADAGIDATVAALFERLRVGQPLPSSLETATATLVPEGALAYALVPGDGYVVHGDSSVALRVAGTGPRNAEYVAEAFVVFALDGAASGGASPFDGVVVGCEGVDLRGSGRIDSYHSGVGPYLAAHARENAVVRTTEVGANVLLNGNAPIHGNVVSTGAFEATGSSEVRGSISANGTVAFRANATYGGDVRTTGDVLFTNTAQVAGSVSANGSVTFGNGARVASDTFAGGSIAFNNSGARVFGDARAGGTITRGHGNSSVVHVTGSTSEHAGTVANPPVPSEACDPLGIADVMAAYAGIPSSGPLQTGYPRNRWELSPTGVRAFDETWNVRDWVDQPSRPTHAVDVFGQPRTMIKTGTLNLGNGELRITGGDVVLFVDGDLNLGTGGGPGLVIDDDSSLTVFVTGRTRIASAVQMPSTEVVRPGGTPAFALFSNYRDTGAYTPWGHKGVSIEGNARLAATVYAPEAYVSVNAGGGMYGATRGRRVDVTGGGGLHFDEALLDLALGGGSPSAGTGEPSVTIRSRR
;
A
#
# COMPACT_ATOMS: atom_id res chain seq x y z
N MET A 1 88.53 73.58 33.96
CA MET A 1 88.46 72.91 35.28
C MET A 1 87.10 72.24 35.40
N ASN A 2 87.11 70.91 35.63
CA ASN A 2 86.02 70.03 36.12
C ASN A 2 84.76 69.87 35.24
N ALA A 3 84.08 68.73 35.11
CA ALA A 3 84.32 67.28 35.25
C ALA A 3 82.97 66.59 34.88
N ARG A 4 83.01 65.42 34.21
CA ARG A 4 82.06 64.24 34.17
C ARG A 4 80.55 64.44 34.46
N SER A 5 79.61 63.81 33.74
CA SER A 5 79.54 62.36 33.49
C SER A 5 78.78 61.98 32.22
N GLU A 6 79.30 60.96 31.54
CA GLU A 6 78.67 60.22 30.44
C GLU A 6 77.73 59.15 31.01
N GLY A 7 76.50 59.10 30.49
CA GLY A 7 75.59 57.96 30.64
C GLY A 7 75.54 57.18 29.32
N ILE A 8 76.23 56.04 29.27
CA ILE A 8 76.29 55.13 28.11
C ILE A 8 74.94 54.43 27.94
N ALA A 9 74.26 54.67 26.82
CA ALA A 9 73.14 53.86 26.37
C ALA A 9 73.66 52.70 25.52
N THR A 10 73.41 51.47 25.96
CA THR A 10 73.74 50.24 25.22
C THR A 10 72.77 50.03 24.05
N PRO A 11 73.24 49.69 22.84
CA PRO A 11 72.35 49.35 21.73
C PRO A 11 71.82 47.92 21.91
N ARG A 12 70.50 47.75 21.81
CA ARG A 12 69.83 46.43 21.86
C ARG A 12 70.18 45.60 20.61
N PRO A 13 70.45 44.28 20.74
CA PRO A 13 70.80 43.44 19.61
C PRO A 13 69.58 43.18 18.69
N GLY A 14 69.85 43.12 17.38
CA GLY A 14 68.88 43.14 16.29
C GLY A 14 67.84 42.03 16.31
N ARG A 15 66.56 42.44 16.22
CA ARG A 15 65.37 41.58 16.07
C ARG A 15 65.00 41.35 14.59
N HIS A 16 65.94 40.87 13.76
CA HIS A 16 65.65 40.59 12.34
C HIS A 16 65.33 39.11 12.03
N GLY A 17 65.48 38.19 12.99
CA GLY A 17 65.17 36.75 12.78
C GLY A 17 63.69 36.35 13.03
N VAL A 18 63.00 37.01 13.96
CA VAL A 18 61.62 36.62 14.37
C VAL A 18 60.56 37.08 13.36
N ALA A 19 60.79 38.17 12.64
CA ALA A 19 59.88 38.67 11.62
C ALA A 19 59.77 37.70 10.43
N LEU A 20 60.88 37.09 10.01
CA LEU A 20 60.87 36.12 8.91
C LEU A 20 60.11 34.84 9.30
N ILE A 21 60.35 34.33 10.51
CA ILE A 21 59.70 33.11 11.02
C ILE A 21 58.19 33.32 11.20
N SER A 22 57.77 34.48 11.72
CA SER A 22 56.35 34.80 11.88
C SER A 22 55.61 34.99 10.55
N VAL A 23 56.24 35.64 9.57
CA VAL A 23 55.67 35.76 8.21
C VAL A 23 55.56 34.38 7.54
N LEU A 24 56.56 33.51 7.71
CA LEU A 24 56.53 32.16 7.15
C LEU A 24 55.42 31.30 7.78
N LEU A 25 55.22 31.39 9.10
CA LEU A 25 54.15 30.69 9.81
C LEU A 25 52.75 31.16 9.38
N VAL A 26 52.59 32.47 9.16
CA VAL A 26 51.33 33.03 8.65
C VAL A 26 51.09 32.59 7.20
N MET A 27 52.11 32.60 6.33
CA MET A 27 51.98 32.08 4.97
C MET A 27 51.60 30.60 4.95
N VAL A 28 52.25 29.77 5.77
CA VAL A 28 51.94 28.34 5.87
C VAL A 28 50.49 28.14 6.32
N SER A 29 50.02 28.96 7.27
CA SER A 29 48.64 28.90 7.76
C SER A 29 47.62 29.31 6.68
N ILE A 30 47.92 30.34 5.88
CA ILE A 30 47.07 30.77 4.75
C ILE A 30 47.06 29.70 3.65
N VAL A 31 48.20 29.07 3.35
CA VAL A 31 48.28 27.98 2.37
C VAL A 31 47.49 26.77 2.86
N LEU A 32 47.60 26.40 4.14
CA LEU A 32 46.82 25.29 4.73
C LEU A 32 45.31 25.58 4.68
N LEU A 33 44.89 26.81 4.94
CA LEU A 33 43.49 27.24 4.82
C LEU A 33 43.02 27.22 3.36
N GLY A 34 43.84 27.67 2.41
CA GLY A 34 43.53 27.66 0.98
C GLY A 34 43.46 26.26 0.37
N VAL A 35 44.36 25.36 0.78
CA VAL A 35 44.30 23.94 0.38
C VAL A 35 43.08 23.26 1.01
N GLY A 36 42.79 23.56 2.28
CA GLY A 36 41.59 23.05 2.96
C GLY A 36 40.30 23.45 2.26
N SER A 37 40.16 24.72 1.84
CA SER A 37 38.97 25.19 1.13
C SER A 37 38.84 24.58 -0.27
N LEU A 38 39.94 24.39 -1.00
CA LEU A 38 39.96 23.71 -2.29
C LEU A 38 39.52 22.25 -2.19
N VAL A 39 40.03 21.51 -1.18
CA VAL A 39 39.64 20.12 -0.93
C VAL A 39 38.15 20.03 -0.61
N LEU A 40 37.64 20.92 0.26
CA LEU A 40 36.22 20.96 0.60
C LEU A 40 35.32 21.26 -0.62
N THR A 41 35.74 22.23 -1.44
CA THR A 41 35.03 22.60 -2.67
C THR A 41 34.98 21.44 -3.67
N ARG A 42 36.10 20.73 -3.82
CA ARG A 42 36.17 19.55 -4.69
C ARG A 42 35.29 18.41 -4.18
N MET A 43 35.22 18.19 -2.86
CA MET A 43 34.31 17.19 -2.28
C MET A 43 32.84 17.56 -2.52
N ASN A 44 32.46 18.82 -2.30
CA ASN A 44 31.09 19.28 -2.54
C ASN A 44 30.69 19.13 -4.01
N LEU A 45 31.60 19.44 -4.95
CA LEU A 45 31.37 19.25 -6.38
C LEU A 45 31.17 17.77 -6.72
N LEU A 46 32.01 16.87 -6.20
CA LEU A 46 31.88 15.44 -6.44
C LEU A 46 30.55 14.88 -5.90
N ILE A 47 30.10 15.33 -4.74
CA ILE A 47 28.81 14.94 -4.16
C ILE A 47 27.66 15.44 -5.04
N ALA A 48 27.68 16.71 -5.45
CA ALA A 48 26.65 17.29 -6.30
C ALA A 48 26.56 16.58 -7.65
N GLU A 49 27.69 16.28 -8.28
CA GLU A 49 27.73 15.56 -9.54
C GLU A 49 27.29 14.10 -9.41
N ASN A 50 27.60 13.44 -8.30
CA ASN A 50 27.10 12.07 -8.03
C ASN A 50 25.59 12.06 -7.80
N LEU A 51 25.05 13.07 -7.12
CA LEU A 51 23.61 13.24 -6.94
C LEU A 51 22.92 13.46 -8.28
N VAL A 52 23.43 14.38 -9.11
CA VAL A 52 22.92 14.61 -10.47
C VAL A 52 22.97 13.33 -11.29
N GLY A 53 24.06 12.56 -11.21
CA GLY A 53 24.18 11.26 -11.87
C GLY A 53 23.09 10.28 -11.44
N ALA A 54 22.81 10.17 -10.14
CA ALA A 54 21.77 9.30 -9.60
C ALA A 54 20.35 9.75 -10.02
N THR A 55 20.08 11.06 -10.02
CA THR A 55 18.79 11.61 -10.47
C THR A 55 18.56 11.34 -11.96
N ILE A 56 19.60 11.50 -12.80
CA ILE A 56 19.53 11.19 -14.24
C ILE A 56 19.29 9.69 -14.45
N ALA A 57 20.03 8.83 -13.75
CA ALA A 57 19.86 7.38 -13.82
C ALA A 57 18.42 6.96 -13.47
N ARG A 58 17.84 7.54 -12.40
CA ARG A 58 16.44 7.32 -12.03
C ARG A 58 15.47 7.78 -13.12
N SER A 59 15.66 8.99 -13.65
CA SER A 59 14.80 9.52 -14.72
C SER A 59 14.86 8.66 -15.98
N HIS A 60 16.03 8.10 -16.33
CA HIS A 60 16.16 7.18 -17.46
C HIS A 60 15.44 5.85 -17.18
N ALA A 61 15.57 5.29 -15.98
CA ALA A 61 14.87 4.07 -15.59
C ALA A 61 13.35 4.25 -15.68
N ASP A 62 12.86 5.38 -15.16
CA ASP A 62 11.46 5.75 -15.17
C ASP A 62 10.92 5.94 -16.60
N ALA A 63 11.66 6.65 -17.46
CA ALA A 63 11.30 6.81 -18.87
C ALA A 63 11.26 5.46 -19.60
N GLY A 64 12.16 4.52 -19.26
CA GLY A 64 12.18 3.20 -19.87
C GLY A 64 10.98 2.32 -19.46
N ILE A 65 10.49 2.45 -18.21
CA ILE A 65 9.21 1.83 -17.81
C ILE A 65 8.09 2.39 -18.66
N ASP A 66 7.93 3.71 -18.71
CA ASP A 66 6.82 4.36 -19.40
C ASP A 66 6.83 4.06 -20.92
N ALA A 67 8.00 4.06 -21.55
CA ALA A 67 8.16 3.71 -22.96
C ALA A 67 7.82 2.24 -23.27
N THR A 68 8.27 1.32 -22.41
CA THR A 68 7.98 -0.11 -22.55
C THR A 68 6.49 -0.38 -22.36
N VAL A 69 5.87 0.24 -21.36
CA VAL A 69 4.43 0.15 -21.11
C VAL A 69 3.62 0.68 -22.30
N ALA A 70 3.98 1.83 -22.86
CA ALA A 70 3.30 2.39 -24.03
C ALA A 70 3.39 1.45 -25.25
N ALA A 71 4.54 0.82 -25.49
CA ALA A 71 4.73 -0.11 -26.58
C ALA A 71 3.91 -1.41 -26.40
N LEU A 72 3.88 -1.96 -25.18
CA LEU A 72 3.06 -3.13 -24.85
C LEU A 72 1.57 -2.83 -24.99
N PHE A 73 1.14 -1.64 -24.56
CA PHE A 73 -0.24 -1.21 -24.69
C PHE A 73 -0.66 -1.05 -26.15
N GLU A 74 0.16 -0.43 -26.99
CA GLU A 74 -0.13 -0.29 -28.42
C GLU A 74 -0.25 -1.65 -29.09
N ARG A 75 0.61 -2.61 -28.73
CA ARG A 75 0.59 -3.98 -29.23
C ARG A 75 -0.74 -4.68 -28.87
N LEU A 76 -1.16 -4.53 -27.63
CA LEU A 76 -2.45 -5.00 -27.14
C LEU A 76 -3.62 -4.31 -27.86
N ARG A 77 -3.55 -2.98 -28.05
CA ARG A 77 -4.55 -2.18 -28.77
C ARG A 77 -4.76 -2.62 -30.21
N VAL A 78 -3.72 -3.11 -30.89
CA VAL A 78 -3.80 -3.66 -32.26
C VAL A 78 -4.14 -5.16 -32.31
N GLY A 79 -4.57 -5.75 -31.18
CA GLY A 79 -5.04 -7.14 -31.08
C GLY A 79 -3.91 -8.17 -31.04
N GLN A 80 -2.68 -7.77 -30.75
CA GLN A 80 -1.57 -8.71 -30.55
C GLN A 80 -1.40 -9.03 -29.06
N PRO A 81 -1.19 -10.30 -28.68
CA PRO A 81 -0.96 -10.68 -27.29
C PRO A 81 0.36 -10.12 -26.77
N LEU A 82 0.46 -10.03 -25.44
CA LEU A 82 1.72 -9.75 -24.74
C LEU A 82 2.78 -10.77 -25.17
N PRO A 83 4.01 -10.33 -25.47
CA PRO A 83 5.09 -11.24 -25.82
C PRO A 83 5.47 -12.09 -24.59
N SER A 84 5.83 -13.35 -24.79
CA SER A 84 6.26 -14.25 -23.70
C SER A 84 7.62 -13.87 -23.11
N SER A 85 8.43 -13.09 -23.85
CA SER A 85 9.70 -12.54 -23.41
C SER A 85 9.99 -11.22 -24.13
N LEU A 86 10.78 -10.36 -23.49
CA LEU A 86 11.21 -9.08 -24.05
C LEU A 86 12.72 -8.93 -23.81
N GLU A 87 13.52 -8.94 -24.88
CA GLU A 87 14.98 -8.87 -24.78
C GLU A 87 15.50 -7.43 -24.62
N THR A 88 14.74 -6.43 -25.06
CA THR A 88 15.17 -5.03 -25.04
C THR A 88 13.98 -4.10 -24.76
N ALA A 89 14.20 -3.09 -23.91
CA ALA A 89 13.23 -2.03 -23.67
C ALA A 89 13.06 -1.18 -24.94
N THR A 90 11.86 -0.63 -25.15
CA THR A 90 11.61 0.30 -26.26
C THR A 90 12.47 1.55 -26.09
N ALA A 91 13.23 1.95 -27.11
CA ALA A 91 14.12 3.11 -27.03
C ALA A 91 13.32 4.44 -27.07
N THR A 92 13.69 5.38 -26.20
CA THR A 92 13.14 6.74 -26.17
C THR A 92 14.16 7.70 -26.77
N LEU A 93 13.77 8.39 -27.83
CA LEU A 93 14.59 9.39 -28.52
C LEU A 93 14.24 10.78 -28.01
N VAL A 94 15.25 11.51 -27.53
CA VAL A 94 15.20 12.94 -27.24
C VAL A 94 16.12 13.69 -28.23
N PRO A 95 16.00 15.02 -28.39
CA PRO A 95 16.85 15.78 -29.33
C PRO A 95 18.36 15.59 -29.13
N GLU A 96 18.78 15.22 -27.92
CA GLU A 96 20.17 15.00 -27.53
C GLU A 96 20.66 13.55 -27.75
N GLY A 97 19.78 12.61 -28.12
CA GLY A 97 20.10 11.20 -28.33
C GLY A 97 19.07 10.24 -27.74
N ALA A 98 19.41 8.94 -27.69
CA ALA A 98 18.58 7.96 -26.98
C ALA A 98 18.85 8.02 -25.47
N LEU A 99 17.80 7.94 -24.65
CA LEU A 99 17.96 7.81 -23.21
C LEU A 99 18.64 6.48 -22.85
N ALA A 100 19.50 6.50 -21.82
CA ALA A 100 20.36 5.38 -21.49
C ALA A 100 19.73 4.48 -20.42
N TYR A 101 18.90 3.52 -20.85
CA TYR A 101 18.30 2.49 -20.00
C TYR A 101 18.21 1.12 -20.70
N ALA A 102 18.06 0.05 -19.93
CA ALA A 102 17.85 -1.31 -20.43
C ALA A 102 16.96 -2.13 -19.47
N LEU A 103 16.35 -3.21 -19.98
CA LEU A 103 15.71 -4.21 -19.12
C LEU A 103 16.77 -4.90 -18.26
N VAL A 104 16.45 -5.18 -17.00
CA VAL A 104 17.34 -5.96 -16.14
C VAL A 104 17.49 -7.37 -16.73
N PRO A 105 18.71 -7.90 -16.90
CA PRO A 105 18.90 -9.22 -17.51
C PRO A 105 18.24 -10.34 -16.69
N GLY A 106 17.44 -11.17 -17.36
CA GLY A 106 16.82 -12.37 -16.78
C GLY A 106 15.46 -12.16 -16.10
N ASP A 107 15.22 -10.98 -15.53
CA ASP A 107 13.98 -10.67 -14.79
C ASP A 107 13.38 -9.27 -15.08
N GLY A 108 13.90 -8.58 -16.10
CA GLY A 108 13.43 -7.26 -16.52
C GLY A 108 12.02 -7.23 -17.08
N TYR A 109 11.48 -8.38 -17.52
CA TYR A 109 10.13 -8.53 -18.05
C TYR A 109 9.58 -9.90 -17.69
N VAL A 110 8.50 -9.93 -16.91
CA VAL A 110 7.79 -11.15 -16.52
C VAL A 110 6.31 -10.97 -16.80
N VAL A 111 5.71 -11.91 -17.54
CA VAL A 111 4.28 -11.88 -17.85
C VAL A 111 3.51 -12.61 -16.76
N HIS A 112 2.41 -11.99 -16.32
CA HIS A 112 1.46 -12.55 -15.37
C HIS A 112 0.09 -12.63 -16.05
N GLY A 113 -0.33 -13.83 -16.46
CA GLY A 113 -1.57 -14.06 -17.20
C GLY A 113 -1.61 -13.37 -18.58
N ASP A 114 -2.80 -13.04 -19.06
CA ASP A 114 -3.00 -12.50 -20.42
C ASP A 114 -2.89 -10.96 -20.50
N SER A 115 -2.90 -10.28 -19.36
CA SER A 115 -3.10 -8.83 -19.30
C SER A 115 -2.23 -8.10 -18.27
N SER A 116 -1.24 -8.74 -17.66
CA SER A 116 -0.35 -8.06 -16.71
C SER A 116 1.11 -8.45 -16.85
N VAL A 117 1.99 -7.52 -16.47
CA VAL A 117 3.45 -7.69 -16.55
C VAL A 117 4.14 -7.03 -15.36
N ALA A 118 5.21 -7.65 -14.87
CA ALA A 118 6.20 -7.02 -14.02
C ALA A 118 7.38 -6.56 -14.87
N LEU A 119 7.79 -5.31 -14.68
CA LEU A 119 8.89 -4.67 -15.40
C LEU A 119 9.99 -4.25 -14.42
N ARG A 120 11.24 -4.49 -14.80
CA ARG A 120 12.41 -3.95 -14.11
C ARG A 120 13.35 -3.34 -15.14
N VAL A 121 13.58 -2.03 -15.01
CA VAL A 121 14.38 -1.25 -15.97
C VAL A 121 15.52 -0.58 -15.22
N ALA A 122 16.74 -0.82 -15.67
CA ALA A 122 17.94 -0.15 -15.18
C ALA A 122 18.24 1.08 -16.04
N GLY A 123 18.21 2.26 -15.44
CA GLY A 123 18.67 3.51 -16.03
C GLY A 123 20.11 3.80 -15.64
N THR A 124 20.88 4.32 -16.60
CA THR A 124 22.30 4.68 -16.41
C THR A 124 22.49 6.17 -16.58
N GLY A 125 23.23 6.78 -15.66
CA GLY A 125 23.61 8.18 -15.67
C GLY A 125 25.13 8.37 -15.76
N PRO A 126 25.60 9.62 -15.86
CA PRO A 126 27.03 9.93 -15.80
C PRO A 126 27.71 9.30 -14.57
N ARG A 127 29.03 9.03 -14.68
CA ARG A 127 29.86 8.41 -13.63
C ARG A 127 29.44 7.00 -13.18
N ASN A 128 28.85 6.22 -14.08
CA ASN A 128 28.35 4.88 -13.79
C ASN A 128 27.28 4.88 -12.68
N ALA A 129 26.51 5.97 -12.56
CA ALA A 129 25.33 5.96 -11.71
C ALA A 129 24.28 5.03 -12.33
N GLU A 130 23.69 4.17 -11.51
CA GLU A 130 22.70 3.19 -11.95
C GLU A 130 21.51 3.23 -10.98
N TYR A 131 20.30 3.16 -11.53
CA TYR A 131 19.06 3.06 -10.77
C TYR A 131 18.14 2.04 -11.43
N VAL A 132 17.54 1.15 -10.65
CA VAL A 132 16.56 0.17 -11.14
C VAL A 132 15.17 0.61 -10.70
N ALA A 133 14.30 0.87 -11.66
CA ALA A 133 12.88 1.11 -11.43
C ALA A 133 12.10 -0.19 -11.65
N GLU A 134 11.13 -0.45 -10.78
CA GLU A 134 10.28 -1.64 -10.85
C GLU A 134 8.81 -1.24 -10.94
N ALA A 135 8.04 -1.90 -11.81
CA ALA A 135 6.62 -1.62 -11.97
C ALA A 135 5.78 -2.88 -12.21
N PHE A 136 4.61 -2.96 -11.58
CA PHE A 136 3.57 -3.94 -11.94
C PHE A 136 2.48 -3.25 -12.75
N VAL A 137 2.23 -3.74 -13.97
CA VAL A 137 1.40 -3.07 -14.96
C VAL A 137 0.28 -3.99 -15.40
N VAL A 138 -0.94 -3.48 -15.38
CA VAL A 138 -2.15 -4.18 -15.82
C VAL A 138 -2.74 -3.45 -17.01
N PHE A 139 -3.04 -4.20 -18.06
CA PHE A 139 -3.67 -3.73 -19.29
C PHE A 139 -5.14 -4.16 -19.30
N ALA A 140 -6.04 -3.26 -19.70
CA ALA A 140 -7.44 -3.58 -19.95
C ALA A 140 -7.78 -3.21 -21.40
N LEU A 141 -8.25 -4.20 -22.17
CA LEU A 141 -8.74 -4.04 -23.53
C LEU A 141 -10.20 -4.48 -23.63
N ASP A 142 -10.95 -3.85 -24.53
CA ASP A 142 -12.31 -4.24 -24.85
C ASP A 142 -12.39 -5.66 -25.42
N GLY A 143 -13.34 -6.45 -24.92
CA GLY A 143 -13.82 -7.67 -25.59
C GLY A 143 -12.92 -8.92 -25.50
N ALA A 144 -11.76 -8.85 -24.85
CA ALA A 144 -11.12 -10.06 -24.35
C ALA A 144 -11.93 -10.55 -23.15
N ALA A 145 -12.18 -11.86 -23.05
CA ALA A 145 -12.65 -12.46 -21.81
C ALA A 145 -11.63 -12.11 -20.73
N SER A 146 -11.89 -11.03 -20.00
CA SER A 146 -10.97 -10.52 -19.00
C SER A 146 -10.91 -11.59 -17.92
N GLY A 147 -9.82 -12.35 -17.88
CA GLY A 147 -9.28 -12.78 -16.61
C GLY A 147 -9.07 -11.49 -15.81
N GLY A 148 -10.13 -11.07 -15.10
CA GLY A 148 -10.15 -9.82 -14.37
C GLY A 148 -9.00 -9.83 -13.39
N ALA A 149 -8.23 -8.75 -13.33
CA ALA A 149 -7.25 -8.56 -12.28
C ALA A 149 -7.94 -8.79 -10.92
N SER A 150 -7.22 -9.42 -9.98
CA SER A 150 -7.78 -9.74 -8.68
C SER A 150 -8.46 -8.52 -8.05
N PRO A 151 -9.68 -8.67 -7.50
CA PRO A 151 -10.33 -7.60 -6.77
C PRO A 151 -9.59 -7.20 -5.48
N PHE A 152 -8.58 -7.98 -5.09
CA PHE A 152 -7.75 -7.83 -3.91
C PHE A 152 -6.33 -7.39 -4.29
N ASP A 153 -6.20 -6.12 -4.67
CA ASP A 153 -4.93 -5.48 -5.04
C ASP A 153 -4.25 -4.73 -3.88
N GLY A 154 -4.67 -5.05 -2.65
CA GLY A 154 -4.17 -4.48 -1.42
C GLY A 154 -4.79 -5.15 -0.20
N VAL A 155 -4.18 -4.91 0.96
CA VAL A 155 -4.63 -5.45 2.25
C VAL A 155 -5.95 -4.84 2.68
N VAL A 156 -6.10 -3.53 2.43
CA VAL A 156 -7.28 -2.74 2.76
C VAL A 156 -7.59 -1.83 1.58
N VAL A 157 -8.75 -2.07 0.98
CA VAL A 157 -9.30 -1.30 -0.14
C VAL A 157 -10.64 -0.71 0.29
N GLY A 158 -10.70 0.61 0.48
CA GLY A 158 -11.93 1.31 0.83
C GLY A 158 -12.40 2.20 -0.30
N CYS A 159 -13.61 2.01 -0.81
CA CYS A 159 -14.07 2.77 -1.98
C CYS A 159 -14.20 4.27 -1.70
N GLU A 160 -15.01 4.64 -0.70
CA GLU A 160 -15.26 6.00 -0.22
C GLU A 160 -14.30 6.44 0.90
N GLY A 161 -13.44 5.53 1.39
CA GLY A 161 -12.40 5.87 2.36
C GLY A 161 -11.90 4.72 3.21
N VAL A 162 -10.80 4.99 3.91
CA VAL A 162 -10.16 4.09 4.88
C VAL A 162 -9.82 4.86 6.14
N ASP A 163 -10.13 4.30 7.32
CA ASP A 163 -9.72 4.85 8.61
C ASP A 163 -9.03 3.78 9.47
N LEU A 164 -7.75 4.02 9.76
CA LEU A 164 -6.91 3.15 10.60
C LEU A 164 -6.74 3.79 11.97
N ARG A 165 -7.56 3.37 12.94
CA ARG A 165 -7.59 3.89 14.34
C ARG A 165 -6.85 3.02 15.34
N GLY A 166 -6.71 1.76 15.01
CA GLY A 166 -5.96 0.78 15.80
C GLY A 166 -5.68 -0.40 14.90
N SER A 167 -4.42 -0.77 14.77
CA SER A 167 -4.01 -2.03 14.19
C SER A 167 -2.73 -2.49 14.87
N GLY A 168 -2.46 -3.79 14.79
CA GLY A 168 -1.09 -4.25 14.85
C GLY A 168 -0.32 -3.81 13.60
N ARG A 169 0.79 -4.47 13.33
CA ARG A 169 1.54 -4.27 12.08
C ARG A 169 0.67 -4.61 10.87
N ILE A 170 0.66 -3.74 9.86
CA ILE A 170 0.13 -4.04 8.53
C ILE A 170 1.32 -4.38 7.65
N ASP A 171 1.42 -5.62 7.16
CA ASP A 171 2.52 -6.09 6.31
C ASP A 171 2.02 -7.12 5.28
N SER A 172 2.93 -7.74 4.53
CA SER A 172 2.59 -8.78 3.57
C SER A 172 3.41 -10.06 3.75
N TYR A 173 3.00 -11.14 3.11
CA TYR A 173 3.74 -12.38 2.92
C TYR A 173 3.20 -13.07 1.66
N HIS A 174 3.75 -14.23 1.30
CA HIS A 174 3.27 -15.00 0.17
C HIS A 174 3.05 -16.45 0.60
N SER A 175 1.79 -16.91 0.65
CA SER A 175 1.43 -18.25 1.14
C SER A 175 2.06 -19.38 0.32
N GLY A 176 2.25 -19.19 -0.98
CA GLY A 176 2.97 -20.15 -1.84
C GLY A 176 4.44 -20.41 -1.44
N VAL A 177 5.05 -19.56 -0.60
CA VAL A 177 6.38 -19.79 -0.01
C VAL A 177 6.29 -20.47 1.35
N GLY A 178 5.22 -20.20 2.10
CA GLY A 178 4.94 -20.79 3.40
C GLY A 178 3.96 -19.94 4.22
N PRO A 179 3.55 -20.43 5.40
CA PRO A 179 2.64 -19.69 6.27
C PRO A 179 3.27 -18.38 6.76
N TYR A 180 2.42 -17.45 7.16
CA TYR A 180 2.89 -16.22 7.79
C TYR A 180 3.67 -16.52 9.07
N LEU A 181 4.93 -16.06 9.07
CA LEU A 181 5.83 -15.99 10.21
C LEU A 181 6.48 -14.61 10.17
N ALA A 182 6.89 -14.08 11.32
CA ALA A 182 7.56 -12.77 11.36
C ALA A 182 8.82 -12.70 10.46
N ALA A 183 9.49 -13.83 10.23
CA ALA A 183 10.64 -13.95 9.33
C ALA A 183 10.27 -13.93 7.83
N HIS A 184 9.01 -14.24 7.50
CA HIS A 184 8.50 -14.21 6.12
C HIS A 184 7.73 -12.91 5.80
N ALA A 185 7.62 -12.01 6.77
CA ALA A 185 6.97 -10.73 6.59
C ALA A 185 7.75 -9.88 5.57
N ARG A 186 7.02 -9.32 4.62
CA ARG A 186 7.46 -8.47 3.53
C ARG A 186 6.81 -7.10 3.68
N GLU A 187 7.25 -6.14 2.87
CA GLU A 187 6.79 -4.75 2.93
C GLU A 187 5.96 -4.36 1.69
N ASN A 188 5.19 -5.30 1.14
CA ASN A 188 4.38 -5.10 -0.07
C ASN A 188 2.90 -4.89 0.25
N ALA A 189 2.53 -4.53 1.48
CA ALA A 189 1.15 -4.19 1.80
C ALA A 189 0.73 -2.92 1.06
N VAL A 190 -0.54 -2.85 0.63
CA VAL A 190 -1.11 -1.64 0.03
C VAL A 190 -2.41 -1.29 0.71
N VAL A 191 -2.47 -0.09 1.30
CA VAL A 191 -3.70 0.52 1.80
C VAL A 191 -4.17 1.53 0.77
N ARG A 192 -5.38 1.35 0.23
CA ARG A 192 -5.84 2.21 -0.85
C ARG A 192 -7.31 2.58 -0.82
N THR A 193 -7.61 3.61 -1.60
CA THR A 193 -8.98 4.03 -1.93
C THR A 193 -9.19 4.03 -3.44
N THR A 194 -10.43 3.90 -3.89
CA THR A 194 -10.74 3.72 -5.32
C THR A 194 -11.66 4.80 -5.89
N GLU A 195 -12.58 5.38 -5.12
CA GLU A 195 -13.49 6.41 -5.65
C GLU A 195 -12.87 7.80 -5.59
N VAL A 196 -13.26 8.70 -6.49
CA VAL A 196 -12.74 10.07 -6.54
C VAL A 196 -12.94 10.78 -5.21
N GLY A 197 -11.87 11.35 -4.66
CA GLY A 197 -11.92 12.13 -3.41
C GLY A 197 -12.01 11.30 -2.13
N ALA A 198 -11.85 9.97 -2.21
CA ALA A 198 -11.85 9.11 -1.04
C ALA A 198 -10.54 9.21 -0.25
N ASN A 199 -10.66 9.43 1.06
CA ASN A 199 -9.51 9.74 1.92
C ASN A 199 -8.97 8.49 2.63
N VAL A 200 -7.66 8.49 2.90
CA VAL A 200 -7.02 7.58 3.84
C VAL A 200 -6.63 8.35 5.10
N LEU A 201 -7.11 7.89 6.25
CA LEU A 201 -6.88 8.52 7.54
C LEU A 201 -6.19 7.55 8.51
N LEU A 202 -5.02 7.95 9.03
CA LEU A 202 -4.29 7.23 10.08
C LEU A 202 -4.51 7.95 11.41
N ASN A 203 -5.53 7.55 12.16
CA ASN A 203 -5.91 8.11 13.46
C ASN A 203 -5.25 7.41 14.65
N GLY A 204 -4.72 6.21 14.44
CA GLY A 204 -4.15 5.36 15.48
C GLY A 204 -2.63 5.23 15.45
N ASN A 205 -2.15 4.18 16.10
CA ASN A 205 -0.83 3.61 15.83
C ASN A 205 -1.03 2.31 15.05
N ALA A 206 -0.77 2.38 13.75
CA ALA A 206 -1.00 1.34 12.76
C ALA A 206 0.18 1.32 11.77
N PRO A 207 1.33 0.74 12.13
CA PRO A 207 2.51 0.75 11.25
C PRO A 207 2.24 0.00 9.95
N ILE A 208 2.44 0.67 8.81
CA ILE A 208 2.24 0.12 7.46
C ILE A 208 3.60 -0.22 6.85
N HIS A 209 3.88 -1.50 6.67
CA HIS A 209 5.00 -2.02 5.90
C HIS A 209 4.56 -2.17 4.45
N GLY A 210 4.52 -1.03 3.77
CA GLY A 210 4.13 -0.94 2.37
C GLY A 210 3.62 0.46 2.02
N ASN A 211 2.81 0.54 0.96
CA ASN A 211 2.42 1.80 0.34
C ASN A 211 1.02 2.25 0.74
N VAL A 212 0.79 3.56 0.65
CA VAL A 212 -0.53 4.18 0.79
C VAL A 212 -0.90 4.90 -0.49
N VAL A 213 -2.10 4.61 -1.01
CA VAL A 213 -2.61 5.18 -2.27
C VAL A 213 -4.01 5.77 -2.05
N SER A 214 -4.11 7.09 -2.05
CA SER A 214 -5.37 7.80 -1.85
C SER A 214 -5.85 8.52 -3.11
N THR A 215 -7.09 8.27 -3.52
CA THR A 215 -7.77 9.02 -4.60
C THR A 215 -8.32 10.36 -4.12
N GLY A 216 -8.19 10.65 -2.83
CA GLY A 216 -8.44 11.92 -2.16
C GLY A 216 -7.23 12.33 -1.32
N ALA A 217 -7.48 12.82 -0.11
CA ALA A 217 -6.46 13.26 0.84
C ALA A 217 -5.89 12.12 1.69
N PHE A 218 -4.63 12.28 2.09
CA PHE A 218 -4.01 11.47 3.13
C PHE A 218 -3.83 12.30 4.40
N GLU A 219 -4.26 11.79 5.54
CA GLU A 219 -4.07 12.46 6.82
C GLU A 219 -3.54 11.49 7.87
N ALA A 220 -2.45 11.87 8.53
CA ALA A 220 -1.86 11.13 9.63
C ALA A 220 -1.95 11.95 10.92
N THR A 221 -2.98 11.68 11.71
CA THR A 221 -3.25 12.31 13.02
C THR A 221 -2.76 11.46 14.18
N GLY A 222 -2.55 10.16 13.97
CA GLY A 222 -1.87 9.25 14.88
C GLY A 222 -0.43 8.96 14.44
N SER A 223 0.39 8.47 15.38
CA SER A 223 1.85 8.24 15.20
C SER A 223 2.20 6.99 14.39
N SER A 224 1.35 6.59 13.44
CA SER A 224 1.59 5.45 12.54
C SER A 224 2.75 5.71 11.58
N GLU A 225 3.68 4.75 11.51
CA GLU A 225 4.73 4.74 10.48
C GLU A 225 4.20 4.21 9.14
N VAL A 226 4.75 4.69 8.03
CA VAL A 226 4.57 4.11 6.69
C VAL A 226 5.94 3.85 6.10
N ARG A 227 6.30 2.59 5.83
CA ARG A 227 7.64 2.23 5.31
C ARG A 227 7.78 2.51 3.82
N GLY A 228 6.71 2.33 3.05
CA GLY A 228 6.67 2.61 1.62
C GLY A 228 6.29 4.05 1.31
N SER A 229 5.89 4.28 0.06
CA SER A 229 5.55 5.60 -0.45
C SER A 229 4.07 5.94 -0.22
N ILE A 230 3.78 7.24 -0.15
CA ILE A 230 2.44 7.79 -0.02
C ILE A 230 2.12 8.56 -1.31
N SER A 231 1.02 8.19 -1.97
CA SER A 231 0.49 8.90 -3.15
C SER A 231 -0.93 9.35 -2.90
N ALA A 232 -1.25 10.63 -3.15
CA ALA A 232 -2.57 11.20 -2.90
C ALA A 232 -3.02 12.20 -3.98
N ASN A 233 -4.33 12.33 -4.22
CA ASN A 233 -4.86 13.39 -5.11
C ASN A 233 -5.18 14.69 -4.36
N GLY A 234 -5.37 14.60 -3.06
CA GLY A 234 -5.66 15.73 -2.17
C GLY A 234 -4.47 16.07 -1.29
N THR A 235 -4.71 16.96 -0.32
CA THR A 235 -3.70 17.34 0.66
C THR A 235 -3.14 16.12 1.40
N VAL A 236 -1.83 16.10 1.59
CA VAL A 236 -1.14 15.16 2.49
C VAL A 236 -0.81 15.91 3.78
N ALA A 237 -1.46 15.56 4.89
CA ALA A 237 -1.31 16.22 6.17
C ALA A 237 -0.66 15.31 7.22
N PHE A 238 0.55 15.67 7.65
CA PHE A 238 1.26 15.03 8.74
C PHE A 238 1.04 15.80 10.04
N ARG A 239 0.10 15.31 10.87
CA ARG A 239 -0.33 15.95 12.12
C ARG A 239 0.22 15.28 13.38
N ALA A 240 0.81 14.09 13.25
CA ALA A 240 1.50 13.40 14.32
C ALA A 240 3.02 13.30 14.09
N ASN A 241 3.74 12.93 15.13
CA ASN A 241 5.15 12.57 15.05
C ASN A 241 5.28 11.09 14.68
N ALA A 242 5.79 10.80 13.49
CA ALA A 242 6.07 9.46 12.99
C ALA A 242 7.13 9.50 11.89
N THR A 243 7.58 8.32 11.46
CA THR A 243 8.51 8.15 10.34
C THR A 243 7.79 7.64 9.11
N TYR A 244 8.05 8.28 7.97
CA TYR A 244 7.56 7.92 6.65
C TYR A 244 8.77 7.56 5.78
N GLY A 245 8.95 6.27 5.50
CA GLY A 245 10.14 5.69 4.91
C GLY A 245 10.29 5.92 3.41
N GLY A 246 9.19 6.05 2.68
CA GLY A 246 9.20 6.27 1.24
C GLY A 246 9.04 7.73 0.82
N ASP A 247 8.78 7.90 -0.48
CA ASP A 247 8.47 9.19 -1.09
C ASP A 247 7.03 9.61 -0.77
N VAL A 248 6.79 10.91 -0.74
CA VAL A 248 5.45 11.51 -0.63
C VAL A 248 5.14 12.23 -1.93
N ARG A 249 4.10 11.81 -2.64
CA ARG A 249 3.64 12.43 -3.90
C ARG A 249 2.19 12.86 -3.78
N THR A 250 1.88 14.07 -4.23
CA THR A 250 0.49 14.53 -4.27
C THR A 250 0.19 15.55 -5.35
N THR A 251 -1.03 15.53 -5.87
CA THR A 251 -1.57 16.61 -6.71
C THR A 251 -2.09 17.81 -5.92
N GLY A 252 -2.19 17.69 -4.60
CA GLY A 252 -2.53 18.77 -3.67
C GLY A 252 -1.32 19.36 -2.97
N ASP A 253 -1.55 19.86 -1.76
CA ASP A 253 -0.53 20.42 -0.86
C ASP A 253 0.06 19.35 0.07
N VAL A 254 1.25 19.62 0.63
CA VAL A 254 1.80 18.85 1.75
C VAL A 254 1.90 19.76 2.97
N LEU A 255 1.36 19.31 4.10
CA LEU A 255 1.34 20.04 5.36
C LEU A 255 1.98 19.24 6.48
N PHE A 256 3.06 19.75 7.04
CA PHE A 256 3.67 19.24 8.27
C PHE A 256 3.26 20.12 9.45
N THR A 257 2.24 19.73 10.21
CA THR A 257 1.88 20.46 11.45
C THR A 257 2.57 19.90 12.69
N ASN A 258 3.35 18.83 12.55
CA ASN A 258 4.10 18.17 13.63
C ASN A 258 5.54 17.83 13.18
N THR A 259 6.30 17.12 14.01
CA THR A 259 7.73 16.82 13.80
C THR A 259 7.97 15.54 13.00
N ALA A 260 7.10 15.24 12.03
CA ALA A 260 7.22 14.08 11.17
C ALA A 260 8.58 14.00 10.44
N GLN A 261 9.05 12.78 10.20
CA GLN A 261 10.28 12.50 9.47
C GLN A 261 9.96 11.77 8.18
N VAL A 262 10.33 12.34 7.03
CA VAL A 262 10.21 11.69 5.72
C VAL A 262 11.61 11.31 5.25
N ALA A 263 11.85 10.03 4.99
CA ALA A 263 13.14 9.55 4.52
C ALA A 263 13.30 9.70 3.00
N GLY A 264 12.21 9.64 2.24
CA GLY A 264 12.20 9.91 0.80
C GLY A 264 12.09 11.40 0.46
N SER A 265 11.76 11.65 -0.81
CA SER A 265 11.46 12.98 -1.33
C SER A 265 10.01 13.37 -1.08
N VAL A 266 9.73 14.68 -1.00
CA VAL A 266 8.38 15.23 -0.94
C VAL A 266 8.11 15.97 -2.25
N SER A 267 7.04 15.61 -2.96
CA SER A 267 6.63 16.21 -4.22
C SER A 267 5.16 16.59 -4.17
N ALA A 268 4.85 17.87 -4.35
CA ALA A 268 3.50 18.41 -4.33
C ALA A 268 3.24 19.28 -5.57
N ASN A 269 2.11 19.10 -6.26
CA ASN A 269 1.71 20.05 -7.31
C ASN A 269 1.31 21.40 -6.69
N GLY A 270 0.79 21.37 -5.46
CA GLY A 270 0.54 22.55 -4.64
C GLY A 270 1.78 23.01 -3.87
N SER A 271 1.54 23.55 -2.68
CA SER A 271 2.58 24.08 -1.77
C SER A 271 3.02 23.04 -0.73
N VAL A 272 4.22 23.20 -0.21
CA VAL A 272 4.73 22.42 0.94
C VAL A 272 4.91 23.35 2.13
N THR A 273 4.21 23.08 3.23
CA THR A 273 4.25 23.92 4.44
C THR A 273 4.80 23.14 5.62
N PHE A 274 5.90 23.64 6.19
CA PHE A 274 6.48 23.18 7.44
C PHE A 274 6.01 24.06 8.60
N GLY A 275 4.89 23.69 9.22
CA GLY A 275 4.33 24.35 10.40
C GLY A 275 5.05 24.02 11.72
N ASN A 276 5.85 22.96 11.75
CA ASN A 276 6.59 22.50 12.92
C ASN A 276 7.97 21.92 12.50
N GLY A 277 8.72 21.34 13.44
CA GLY A 277 10.09 20.84 13.23
C GLY A 277 10.22 19.53 12.44
N ALA A 278 9.43 19.35 11.37
CA ALA A 278 9.51 18.19 10.49
C ALA A 278 10.82 18.14 9.69
N ARG A 279 11.21 16.95 9.27
CA ARG A 279 12.47 16.71 8.54
C ARG A 279 12.21 15.88 7.29
N VAL A 280 12.79 16.30 6.17
CA VAL A 280 12.83 15.54 4.91
C VAL A 280 14.28 15.20 4.62
N ALA A 281 14.61 13.91 4.51
CA ALA A 281 15.99 13.45 4.32
C ALA A 281 16.50 13.63 2.88
N SER A 282 15.60 13.77 1.92
CA SER A 282 15.90 14.00 0.51
C SER A 282 15.34 15.35 0.05
N ASP A 283 14.90 15.43 -1.20
CA ASP A 283 14.48 16.67 -1.85
C ASP A 283 13.03 17.04 -1.54
N THR A 284 12.71 18.32 -1.69
CA THR A 284 11.34 18.86 -1.60
C THR A 284 11.00 19.66 -2.85
N PHE A 285 9.98 19.22 -3.57
CA PHE A 285 9.46 19.84 -4.79
C PHE A 285 8.03 20.33 -4.55
N ALA A 286 7.77 21.60 -4.86
CA ALA A 286 6.44 22.20 -4.79
C ALA A 286 6.14 22.94 -6.10
N GLY A 287 5.00 22.68 -6.73
CA GLY A 287 4.52 23.52 -7.84
C GLY A 287 4.09 24.91 -7.35
N GLY A 288 3.67 25.01 -6.08
CA GLY A 288 3.44 26.25 -5.35
C GLY A 288 4.68 26.73 -4.57
N SER A 289 4.46 27.23 -3.35
CA SER A 289 5.54 27.73 -2.48
C SER A 289 6.01 26.67 -1.49
N ILE A 290 7.24 26.82 -0.98
CA ILE A 290 7.73 26.08 0.19
C ILE A 290 7.83 27.05 1.37
N ALA A 291 7.11 26.79 2.46
CA ALA A 291 7.07 27.68 3.62
C ALA A 291 7.63 27.01 4.87
N PHE A 292 8.71 27.57 5.43
CA PHE A 292 9.29 27.15 6.70
C PHE A 292 8.81 28.05 7.84
N ASN A 293 7.72 27.65 8.52
CA ASN A 293 7.12 28.44 9.60
C ASN A 293 7.68 28.10 10.99
N ASN A 294 8.55 27.10 11.09
CA ASN A 294 9.17 26.68 12.34
C ASN A 294 10.70 26.52 12.18
N SER A 295 11.46 27.04 13.15
CA SER A 295 12.93 27.00 13.13
C SER A 295 13.54 25.60 13.22
N GLY A 296 12.76 24.58 13.60
CA GLY A 296 13.18 23.18 13.65
C GLY A 296 13.08 22.44 12.31
N ALA A 297 12.40 22.99 11.30
CA ALA A 297 12.12 22.31 10.04
C ALA A 297 13.40 22.14 9.19
N ARG A 298 13.62 20.98 8.59
CA ARG A 298 14.81 20.71 7.76
C ARG A 298 14.48 19.94 6.48
N VAL A 299 15.18 20.27 5.40
CA VAL A 299 15.27 19.52 4.15
C VAL A 299 16.75 19.24 3.91
N PHE A 300 17.14 17.97 3.86
CA PHE A 300 18.54 17.59 3.71
C PHE A 300 19.00 17.49 2.24
N GLY A 301 18.06 17.49 1.29
CA GLY A 301 18.31 17.62 -0.14
C GLY A 301 18.09 19.03 -0.68
N ASP A 302 17.70 19.10 -1.95
CA ASP A 302 17.30 20.31 -2.67
C ASP A 302 15.88 20.76 -2.28
N ALA A 303 15.60 22.05 -2.37
CA ALA A 303 14.25 22.61 -2.30
C ALA A 303 13.94 23.41 -3.56
N ARG A 304 12.93 22.97 -4.34
CA ARG A 304 12.50 23.66 -5.56
C ARG A 304 11.03 24.01 -5.47
N ALA A 305 10.73 25.30 -5.65
CA ALA A 305 9.37 25.83 -5.62
C ALA A 305 9.04 26.50 -6.95
N GLY A 306 7.85 26.25 -7.49
CA GLY A 306 7.29 27.02 -8.60
C GLY A 306 6.90 28.45 -8.19
N GLY A 307 6.65 28.67 -6.90
CA GLY A 307 6.54 29.97 -6.26
C GLY A 307 7.81 30.35 -5.48
N THR A 308 7.64 30.74 -4.23
CA THR A 308 8.73 31.23 -3.35
C THR A 308 9.09 30.24 -2.25
N ILE A 309 10.30 30.36 -1.70
CA ILE A 309 10.77 29.62 -0.53
C ILE A 309 10.87 30.61 0.64
N THR A 310 9.90 30.56 1.54
CA THR A 310 9.75 31.57 2.60
C THR A 310 10.10 31.02 3.99
N ARG A 311 10.50 31.95 4.88
CA ARG A 311 10.69 31.70 6.30
C ARG A 311 9.67 32.50 7.09
N GLY A 312 8.73 31.82 7.73
CA GLY A 312 7.65 32.43 8.52
C GLY A 312 8.02 32.70 9.99
N HIS A 313 9.24 32.37 10.43
CA HIS A 313 9.71 32.60 11.80
C HIS A 313 10.85 33.62 11.85
N GLY A 314 10.97 34.32 12.98
CA GLY A 314 11.94 35.43 13.16
C GLY A 314 13.41 35.04 13.38
N ASN A 315 13.81 33.78 13.12
CA ASN A 315 15.18 33.32 13.36
C ASN A 315 15.96 33.21 12.06
N SER A 316 16.65 34.30 11.68
CA SER A 316 17.41 34.40 10.43
C SER A 316 18.68 33.55 10.39
N SER A 317 19.15 33.04 11.53
CA SER A 317 20.37 32.22 11.62
C SER A 317 20.15 30.76 11.21
N VAL A 318 18.90 30.34 11.00
CA VAL A 318 18.57 28.96 10.63
C VAL A 318 18.67 28.78 9.12
N VAL A 319 19.41 27.74 8.74
CA VAL A 319 19.43 27.17 7.39
C VAL A 319 18.50 25.96 7.38
N HIS A 320 17.45 26.01 6.57
CA HIS A 320 16.47 24.91 6.47
C HIS A 320 16.88 23.85 5.45
N VAL A 321 17.53 24.26 4.37
CA VAL A 321 17.84 23.42 3.21
C VAL A 321 19.36 23.29 3.14
N THR A 322 19.87 22.06 3.15
CA THR A 322 21.33 21.84 3.01
C THR A 322 21.78 21.72 1.56
N GLY A 323 20.88 21.32 0.65
CA GLY A 323 21.11 21.34 -0.79
C GLY A 323 20.86 22.72 -1.41
N SER A 324 20.58 22.71 -2.71
CA SER A 324 20.27 23.93 -3.47
C SER A 324 18.84 24.40 -3.22
N THR A 325 18.62 25.71 -3.38
CA THR A 325 17.28 26.30 -3.34
C THR A 325 17.00 26.95 -4.69
N SER A 326 15.82 26.69 -5.24
CA SER A 326 15.36 27.28 -6.50
C SER A 326 13.92 27.75 -6.34
N GLU A 327 13.70 29.04 -6.55
CA GLU A 327 12.38 29.67 -6.58
C GLU A 327 11.97 29.92 -8.03
N HIS A 328 10.67 29.97 -8.29
CA HIS A 328 10.12 30.15 -9.63
C HIS A 328 10.61 29.08 -10.62
N ALA A 329 10.84 27.86 -10.13
CA ALA A 329 11.44 26.74 -10.87
C ALA A 329 10.49 26.04 -11.87
N GLY A 330 9.28 26.57 -12.06
CA GLY A 330 8.23 25.95 -12.88
C GLY A 330 7.32 25.00 -12.09
N THR A 331 6.42 24.32 -12.80
CA THR A 331 5.39 23.47 -12.18
C THR A 331 5.93 22.08 -11.85
N VAL A 332 5.52 21.53 -10.72
CA VAL A 332 5.65 20.10 -10.41
C VAL A 332 4.39 19.40 -10.90
N ALA A 333 4.54 18.33 -11.69
CA ALA A 333 3.45 17.59 -12.28
C ALA A 333 3.49 16.13 -11.82
N ASN A 334 3.01 15.88 -10.60
CA ASN A 334 2.68 14.53 -10.16
C ASN A 334 1.39 14.09 -10.88
N PRO A 335 1.35 12.88 -11.47
CA PRO A 335 0.14 12.32 -12.03
C PRO A 335 -0.87 12.01 -10.90
N PRO A 336 -2.18 12.20 -11.13
CA PRO A 336 -3.19 11.79 -10.17
C PRO A 336 -3.25 10.26 -10.05
N VAL A 337 -3.53 9.80 -8.84
CA VAL A 337 -3.99 8.43 -8.57
C VAL A 337 -5.31 8.19 -9.31
N PRO A 338 -5.39 7.18 -10.18
CA PRO A 338 -6.61 6.88 -10.93
C PRO A 338 -7.72 6.37 -10.00
N SER A 339 -8.96 6.72 -10.32
CA SER A 339 -10.13 6.13 -9.68
C SER A 339 -10.54 4.82 -10.36
N GLU A 340 -11.12 3.90 -9.60
CA GLU A 340 -11.59 2.60 -10.07
C GLU A 340 -12.99 2.30 -9.53
N ALA A 341 -13.75 1.49 -10.26
CA ALA A 341 -15.06 1.03 -9.82
C ALA A 341 -14.93 0.30 -8.46
N CYS A 342 -15.84 0.59 -7.53
CA CYS A 342 -15.84 -0.06 -6.22
C CYS A 342 -16.15 -1.57 -6.32
N ASP A 343 -17.03 -1.96 -7.25
CA ASP A 343 -17.49 -3.33 -7.47
C ASP A 343 -17.12 -3.84 -8.89
N PRO A 344 -15.84 -4.16 -9.17
CA PRO A 344 -15.44 -4.72 -10.46
C PRO A 344 -16.03 -6.11 -10.74
N LEU A 345 -16.54 -6.81 -9.73
CA LEU A 345 -17.15 -8.13 -9.90
C LEU A 345 -18.66 -8.06 -10.21
N GLY A 346 -19.31 -6.92 -9.96
CA GLY A 346 -20.76 -6.81 -10.01
C GLY A 346 -21.42 -7.79 -9.04
N ILE A 347 -21.01 -7.78 -7.77
CA ILE A 347 -21.40 -8.83 -6.82
C ILE A 347 -22.90 -8.90 -6.58
N ALA A 348 -23.60 -7.78 -6.71
CA ALA A 348 -25.06 -7.73 -6.66
C ALA A 348 -25.69 -8.59 -7.76
N ASP A 349 -25.18 -8.48 -9.00
CA ASP A 349 -25.67 -9.24 -10.16
C ASP A 349 -25.29 -10.73 -10.06
N VAL A 350 -24.06 -11.02 -9.63
CA VAL A 350 -23.60 -12.39 -9.35
C VAL A 350 -24.52 -13.08 -8.35
N MET A 351 -24.86 -12.39 -7.26
CA MET A 351 -25.75 -12.94 -6.24
C MET A 351 -27.20 -13.03 -6.71
N ALA A 352 -27.66 -12.10 -7.54
CA ALA A 352 -29.00 -12.13 -8.12
C ALA A 352 -29.24 -13.37 -9.00
N ALA A 353 -28.20 -13.91 -9.65
CA ALA A 353 -28.29 -15.14 -10.43
C ALA A 353 -28.74 -16.36 -9.60
N TYR A 354 -28.50 -16.35 -8.28
CA TYR A 354 -28.90 -17.42 -7.36
C TYR A 354 -30.25 -17.19 -6.68
N ALA A 355 -30.98 -16.13 -7.02
CA ALA A 355 -32.25 -15.79 -6.38
C ALA A 355 -33.30 -16.91 -6.53
N GLY A 356 -33.33 -17.60 -7.67
CA GLY A 356 -34.27 -18.69 -7.95
C GLY A 356 -33.98 -20.01 -7.22
N ILE A 357 -32.82 -20.15 -6.58
CA ILE A 357 -32.48 -21.35 -5.81
C ILE A 357 -33.28 -21.33 -4.49
N PRO A 358 -34.02 -22.41 -4.14
CA PRO A 358 -34.75 -22.47 -2.88
C PRO A 358 -33.80 -22.36 -1.68
N SER A 359 -34.15 -21.51 -0.71
CA SER A 359 -33.42 -21.45 0.55
C SER A 359 -33.94 -22.50 1.53
N SER A 360 -33.03 -23.24 2.15
CA SER A 360 -33.36 -24.00 3.36
C SER A 360 -33.62 -23.06 4.55
N GLY A 361 -34.28 -23.55 5.60
CA GLY A 361 -34.53 -22.78 6.82
C GLY A 361 -33.24 -22.33 7.52
N PRO A 362 -33.33 -21.45 8.53
CA PRO A 362 -32.17 -20.88 9.21
C PRO A 362 -31.24 -21.97 9.76
N LEU A 363 -29.93 -21.79 9.63
CA LEU A 363 -28.93 -22.69 10.19
C LEU A 363 -28.47 -22.12 11.53
N GLN A 364 -28.72 -22.84 12.62
CA GLN A 364 -28.43 -22.32 13.96
C GLN A 364 -27.90 -23.41 14.88
N THR A 365 -27.02 -23.03 15.80
CA THR A 365 -26.59 -23.89 16.89
C THR A 365 -27.55 -23.77 18.05
N GLY A 366 -28.02 -24.90 18.54
CA GLY A 366 -28.85 -24.99 19.73
C GLY A 366 -29.30 -26.43 19.93
N TYR A 367 -29.69 -26.80 21.14
CA TYR A 367 -30.14 -28.15 21.41
C TYR A 367 -31.29 -28.57 20.46
N PRO A 368 -31.23 -29.75 19.81
CA PRO A 368 -30.23 -30.82 20.00
C PRO A 368 -29.02 -30.76 19.05
N ARG A 369 -28.92 -29.78 18.14
CA ARG A 369 -27.90 -29.69 17.09
C ARG A 369 -26.96 -28.51 17.32
N ASN A 370 -25.89 -28.76 18.06
CA ASN A 370 -24.83 -27.78 18.30
C ASN A 370 -23.63 -27.93 17.35
N ARG A 371 -23.54 -29.00 16.56
CA ARG A 371 -22.45 -29.20 15.60
C ARG A 371 -23.00 -29.49 14.22
N TRP A 372 -22.55 -28.72 13.24
CA TRP A 372 -22.93 -28.81 11.84
C TRP A 372 -21.68 -29.10 11.01
N GLU A 373 -21.84 -29.90 9.97
CA GLU A 373 -20.80 -30.14 8.98
C GLU A 373 -21.37 -29.98 7.56
N LEU A 374 -20.64 -29.21 6.76
CA LEU A 374 -20.95 -28.93 5.37
C LEU A 374 -19.81 -29.48 4.50
N SER A 375 -20.19 -30.18 3.45
CA SER A 375 -19.28 -30.68 2.43
C SER A 375 -19.90 -30.51 1.04
N PRO A 376 -19.13 -30.73 -0.05
CA PRO A 376 -19.68 -30.77 -1.40
C PRO A 376 -20.74 -31.86 -1.60
N THR A 377 -20.81 -32.86 -0.72
CA THR A 377 -21.75 -33.97 -0.81
C THR A 377 -23.04 -33.75 -0.02
N GLY A 378 -23.07 -32.81 0.93
CA GLY A 378 -24.28 -32.52 1.70
C GLY A 378 -24.05 -31.80 3.01
N VAL A 379 -25.12 -31.79 3.82
CA VAL A 379 -25.14 -31.22 5.16
C VAL A 379 -25.47 -32.30 6.17
N ARG A 380 -24.69 -32.39 7.25
CA ARG A 380 -25.01 -33.25 8.39
C ARG A 380 -24.91 -32.47 9.70
N ALA A 381 -25.64 -32.92 10.72
CA ALA A 381 -25.59 -32.34 12.04
C ALA A 381 -25.49 -33.44 13.09
N PHE A 382 -24.69 -33.20 14.13
CA PHE A 382 -24.62 -34.12 15.26
C PHE A 382 -25.83 -33.89 16.16
N ASP A 383 -26.64 -34.93 16.34
CA ASP A 383 -27.83 -34.89 17.20
C ASP A 383 -27.45 -35.33 18.62
N GLU A 384 -27.43 -34.38 19.55
CA GLU A 384 -27.06 -34.61 20.96
C GLU A 384 -28.19 -35.24 21.78
N THR A 385 -29.34 -35.55 21.19
CA THR A 385 -30.41 -36.26 21.91
C THR A 385 -29.85 -37.57 22.44
N TRP A 386 -30.08 -37.83 23.72
CA TRP A 386 -29.40 -38.88 24.49
C TRP A 386 -29.49 -40.28 23.87
N ASN A 387 -30.55 -40.56 23.11
CA ASN A 387 -30.82 -41.82 22.43
C ASN A 387 -30.38 -41.86 20.95
N VAL A 388 -29.88 -40.74 20.41
CA VAL A 388 -29.32 -40.66 19.05
C VAL A 388 -27.80 -40.58 19.15
N ARG A 389 -27.25 -39.45 19.64
CA ARG A 389 -25.81 -39.19 19.80
C ARG A 389 -24.99 -39.56 18.57
N ASP A 390 -25.50 -39.23 17.40
CA ASP A 390 -24.91 -39.60 16.11
C ASP A 390 -25.00 -38.47 15.10
N TRP A 391 -24.22 -38.57 14.04
CA TRP A 391 -24.31 -37.70 12.88
C TRP A 391 -25.52 -38.06 12.04
N VAL A 392 -26.38 -37.07 11.79
CA VAL A 392 -27.61 -37.25 11.02
C VAL A 392 -27.58 -36.34 9.80
N ASP A 393 -27.70 -36.95 8.63
CA ASP A 393 -27.83 -36.24 7.35
C ASP A 393 -29.06 -35.32 7.33
N GLN A 394 -28.94 -34.18 6.67
CA GLN A 394 -29.96 -33.15 6.60
C GLN A 394 -30.49 -33.03 5.15
N PRO A 395 -31.29 -33.98 4.66
CA PRO A 395 -31.78 -33.97 3.27
C PRO A 395 -32.71 -32.79 2.96
N SER A 396 -33.25 -32.13 3.98
CA SER A 396 -34.00 -30.87 3.85
C SER A 396 -33.12 -29.66 3.49
N ARG A 397 -31.80 -29.84 3.45
CA ARG A 397 -30.80 -28.85 3.04
C ARG A 397 -30.03 -29.39 1.83
N PRO A 398 -30.68 -29.47 0.65
CA PRO A 398 -30.04 -30.02 -0.53
C PRO A 398 -28.88 -29.16 -1.02
N THR A 399 -27.98 -29.79 -1.76
CA THR A 399 -26.94 -29.11 -2.52
C THR A 399 -27.45 -28.74 -3.91
N HIS A 400 -26.89 -27.68 -4.47
CA HIS A 400 -27.23 -27.16 -5.80
C HIS A 400 -25.96 -26.99 -6.62
N ALA A 401 -25.94 -27.53 -7.84
CA ALA A 401 -24.88 -27.22 -8.80
C ALA A 401 -25.05 -25.78 -9.29
N VAL A 402 -23.99 -24.99 -9.19
CA VAL A 402 -23.95 -23.58 -9.61
C VAL A 402 -22.66 -23.30 -10.36
N ASP A 403 -22.66 -22.25 -11.16
CA ASP A 403 -21.43 -21.67 -11.68
C ASP A 403 -21.05 -20.47 -10.81
N VAL A 404 -19.84 -20.46 -10.25
CA VAL A 404 -19.31 -19.36 -9.45
C VAL A 404 -18.04 -18.88 -10.14
N PHE A 405 -18.10 -17.67 -10.70
CA PHE A 405 -16.98 -17.05 -11.42
C PHE A 405 -16.43 -17.93 -12.57
N GLY A 406 -17.31 -18.61 -13.31
CA GLY A 406 -16.94 -19.51 -14.41
C GLY A 406 -16.46 -20.89 -13.98
N GLN A 407 -16.57 -21.21 -12.69
CA GLN A 407 -16.18 -22.51 -12.13
C GLN A 407 -17.42 -23.27 -11.65
N PRO A 408 -17.63 -24.53 -12.04
CA PRO A 408 -18.71 -25.35 -11.51
C PRO A 408 -18.44 -25.64 -10.02
N ARG A 409 -19.38 -25.27 -9.16
CA ARG A 409 -19.31 -25.43 -7.71
C ARG A 409 -20.59 -26.03 -7.15
N THR A 410 -20.49 -26.53 -5.92
CA THR A 410 -21.63 -26.97 -5.14
C THR A 410 -22.01 -25.91 -4.12
N MET A 411 -23.25 -25.44 -4.19
CA MET A 411 -23.83 -24.46 -3.28
C MET A 411 -24.84 -25.09 -2.33
N ILE A 412 -24.80 -24.65 -1.07
CA ILE A 412 -25.82 -24.86 -0.06
C ILE A 412 -26.45 -23.50 0.24
N LYS A 413 -27.78 -23.39 0.10
CA LYS A 413 -28.51 -22.13 0.38
C LYS A 413 -29.31 -22.25 1.67
N THR A 414 -29.15 -21.28 2.56
CA THR A 414 -29.81 -21.21 3.87
C THR A 414 -30.32 -19.80 4.12
N GLY A 415 -31.34 -19.67 4.99
CA GLY A 415 -31.68 -18.38 5.59
C GLY A 415 -30.59 -17.94 6.58
N THR A 416 -30.93 -17.05 7.51
CA THR A 416 -30.01 -16.57 8.57
C THR A 416 -29.19 -17.71 9.19
N LEU A 417 -27.88 -17.50 9.28
CA LEU A 417 -26.96 -18.41 9.93
C LEU A 417 -26.51 -17.83 11.27
N ASN A 418 -26.83 -18.52 12.37
CA ASN A 418 -26.50 -18.10 13.73
C ASN A 418 -25.67 -19.16 14.47
N LEU A 419 -24.37 -18.91 14.57
CA LEU A 419 -23.42 -19.73 15.31
C LEU A 419 -23.14 -19.11 16.68
N GLY A 420 -23.76 -19.68 17.70
CA GLY A 420 -23.54 -19.36 19.11
C GLY A 420 -22.36 -20.14 19.69
N ASN A 421 -22.62 -21.03 20.66
CA ASN A 421 -21.62 -21.87 21.33
C ASN A 421 -21.27 -23.17 20.58
N GLY A 422 -21.77 -23.35 19.36
CA GLY A 422 -21.59 -24.58 18.60
C GLY A 422 -20.42 -24.55 17.61
N GLU A 423 -20.40 -25.54 16.74
CA GLU A 423 -19.39 -25.74 15.69
C GLU A 423 -20.06 -25.78 14.32
N LEU A 424 -19.45 -25.13 13.34
CA LEU A 424 -19.70 -25.31 11.92
C LEU A 424 -18.39 -25.74 11.28
N ARG A 425 -18.32 -26.99 10.83
CA ARG A 425 -17.16 -27.57 10.18
C ARG A 425 -17.34 -27.64 8.67
N ILE A 426 -16.33 -27.20 7.92
CA ILE A 426 -16.27 -27.32 6.47
C ILE A 426 -15.24 -28.40 6.12
N THR A 427 -15.66 -29.42 5.38
CA THR A 427 -14.82 -30.60 5.10
C THR A 427 -15.08 -31.20 3.71
N GLY A 428 -14.15 -32.00 3.20
CA GLY A 428 -14.28 -32.77 1.97
C GLY A 428 -14.25 -31.94 0.67
N GLY A 429 -13.69 -30.73 0.70
CA GLY A 429 -13.46 -29.90 -0.49
C GLY A 429 -14.13 -28.53 -0.47
N ASP A 430 -14.40 -27.97 -1.66
CA ASP A 430 -14.87 -26.59 -1.82
C ASP A 430 -16.38 -26.46 -1.61
N VAL A 431 -16.77 -25.70 -0.60
CA VAL A 431 -18.17 -25.43 -0.26
C VAL A 431 -18.52 -23.98 -0.57
N VAL A 432 -19.60 -23.80 -1.33
CA VAL A 432 -20.24 -22.49 -1.48
C VAL A 432 -21.46 -22.44 -0.57
N LEU A 433 -21.54 -21.42 0.29
CA LEU A 433 -22.65 -21.20 1.19
C LEU A 433 -23.34 -19.88 0.84
N PHE A 434 -24.60 -19.93 0.44
CA PHE A 434 -25.41 -18.73 0.23
C PHE A 434 -26.32 -18.52 1.44
N VAL A 435 -26.15 -17.39 2.12
CA VAL A 435 -26.91 -16.98 3.30
C VAL A 435 -27.88 -15.87 2.91
N ASP A 436 -29.15 -16.23 2.77
CA ASP A 436 -30.25 -15.31 2.52
C ASP A 436 -30.75 -14.71 3.83
N GLY A 437 -29.96 -13.80 4.39
CA GLY A 437 -30.16 -13.16 5.69
C GLY A 437 -28.84 -12.86 6.37
N ASP A 438 -28.88 -12.64 7.69
CA ASP A 438 -27.68 -12.32 8.46
C ASP A 438 -26.78 -13.56 8.67
N LEU A 439 -25.47 -13.31 8.71
CA LEU A 439 -24.42 -14.28 9.00
C LEU A 439 -23.75 -13.91 10.33
N ASN A 440 -24.00 -14.69 11.38
CA ASN A 440 -23.40 -14.51 12.70
C ASN A 440 -22.53 -15.73 13.02
N LEU A 441 -21.21 -15.54 13.03
CA LEU A 441 -20.21 -16.57 13.30
C LEU A 441 -19.51 -16.32 14.64
N GLY A 442 -19.41 -17.37 15.45
CA GLY A 442 -18.58 -17.37 16.65
C GLY A 442 -19.00 -16.39 17.74
N THR A 443 -20.32 -16.16 17.90
CA THR A 443 -20.88 -15.24 18.91
C THR A 443 -20.88 -15.82 20.34
N GLY A 444 -20.48 -17.09 20.49
CA GLY A 444 -20.36 -17.79 21.77
C GLY A 444 -18.93 -18.27 22.09
N GLY A 445 -18.78 -19.02 23.18
CA GLY A 445 -17.48 -19.58 23.63
C GLY A 445 -17.13 -20.96 23.05
N GLY A 446 -17.85 -21.42 22.03
CA GLY A 446 -17.63 -22.72 21.38
C GLY A 446 -16.49 -22.71 20.36
N PRO A 447 -16.30 -23.83 19.63
CA PRO A 447 -15.31 -23.92 18.54
C PRO A 447 -15.59 -22.93 17.40
N GLY A 448 -16.87 -22.67 17.12
CA GLY A 448 -17.31 -21.76 16.08
C GLY A 448 -17.04 -22.29 14.67
N LEU A 449 -16.51 -21.48 13.76
CA LEU A 449 -16.22 -21.91 12.40
C LEU A 449 -14.87 -22.66 12.35
N VAL A 450 -14.89 -23.88 11.81
CA VAL A 450 -13.72 -24.72 11.55
C VAL A 450 -13.68 -25.05 10.07
N ILE A 451 -12.55 -24.83 9.42
CA ILE A 451 -12.34 -25.19 8.02
C ILE A 451 -11.15 -26.14 7.95
N ASP A 452 -11.37 -27.35 7.43
CA ASP A 452 -10.31 -28.35 7.28
C ASP A 452 -9.29 -27.92 6.22
N ASP A 453 -8.05 -28.42 6.34
CA ASP A 453 -6.92 -27.98 5.51
C ASP A 453 -7.17 -28.20 4.00
N ASP A 454 -7.94 -29.22 3.64
CA ASP A 454 -8.27 -29.62 2.27
C ASP A 454 -9.58 -29.01 1.72
N SER A 455 -10.22 -28.10 2.46
CA SER A 455 -11.61 -27.73 2.21
C SER A 455 -11.81 -26.22 2.20
N SER A 456 -12.47 -25.61 1.21
CA SER A 456 -12.71 -24.15 1.18
C SER A 456 -14.13 -23.74 1.51
N LEU A 457 -14.28 -22.50 1.99
CA LEU A 457 -15.57 -21.88 2.18
C LEU A 457 -15.67 -20.57 1.42
N THR A 458 -16.56 -20.52 0.43
CA THR A 458 -17.00 -19.27 -0.19
C THR A 458 -18.40 -18.93 0.29
N VAL A 459 -18.60 -17.75 0.86
CA VAL A 459 -19.89 -17.32 1.40
C VAL A 459 -20.43 -16.14 0.60
N PHE A 460 -21.68 -16.23 0.17
CA PHE A 460 -22.47 -15.11 -0.33
C PHE A 460 -23.51 -14.73 0.72
N VAL A 461 -23.61 -13.46 1.09
CA VAL A 461 -24.51 -13.02 2.17
C VAL A 461 -25.27 -11.75 1.82
N THR A 462 -26.61 -11.83 1.95
CA THR A 462 -27.52 -10.72 1.64
C THR A 462 -27.77 -9.80 2.84
N GLY A 463 -27.63 -10.32 4.06
CA GLY A 463 -27.78 -9.57 5.31
C GLY A 463 -26.46 -9.08 5.90
N ARG A 464 -26.52 -8.67 7.16
CA ARG A 464 -25.33 -8.25 7.90
C ARG A 464 -24.46 -9.43 8.26
N THR A 465 -23.15 -9.20 8.28
CA THR A 465 -22.18 -10.20 8.71
C THR A 465 -21.49 -9.77 10.00
N ARG A 466 -21.45 -10.68 10.97
CA ARG A 466 -20.72 -10.54 12.21
C ARG A 466 -19.87 -11.78 12.42
N ILE A 467 -18.55 -11.61 12.43
CA ILE A 467 -17.58 -12.66 12.76
C ILE A 467 -16.95 -12.27 14.09
N ALA A 468 -17.20 -13.05 15.13
CA ALA A 468 -16.65 -12.84 16.47
C ALA A 468 -15.54 -13.87 16.78
N SER A 469 -15.21 -14.04 18.06
CA SER A 469 -13.97 -14.66 18.53
C SER A 469 -13.78 -16.16 18.22
N ALA A 470 -14.84 -16.92 17.92
CA ALA A 470 -14.73 -18.35 17.66
C ALA A 470 -14.64 -18.65 16.16
N VAL A 471 -13.48 -18.38 15.58
CA VAL A 471 -13.08 -18.91 14.28
C VAL A 471 -11.74 -19.61 14.49
N GLN A 472 -11.72 -20.93 14.31
CA GLN A 472 -10.52 -21.74 14.43
C GLN A 472 -10.09 -22.16 13.03
N MET A 473 -9.07 -21.47 12.52
CA MET A 473 -8.38 -21.87 11.30
C MET A 473 -7.03 -22.46 11.73
N PRO A 474 -6.85 -23.79 11.62
CA PRO A 474 -5.60 -24.44 12.03
C PRO A 474 -4.39 -23.96 11.20
N SER A 475 -4.65 -23.51 9.97
CA SER A 475 -3.66 -22.90 9.08
C SER A 475 -3.91 -21.39 8.88
N THR A 476 -2.84 -20.63 8.67
CA THR A 476 -2.89 -19.23 8.18
C THR A 476 -2.64 -19.12 6.67
N GLU A 477 -2.70 -20.24 5.96
CA GLU A 477 -2.69 -20.26 4.50
C GLU A 477 -4.00 -19.63 4.00
N VAL A 478 -3.90 -18.49 3.30
CA VAL A 478 -5.06 -17.73 2.83
C VAL A 478 -5.49 -18.19 1.45
N VAL A 479 -4.59 -18.71 0.62
CA VAL A 479 -4.88 -19.28 -0.69
C VAL A 479 -4.46 -20.74 -0.69
N ARG A 480 -5.41 -21.66 -0.92
CA ARG A 480 -5.15 -23.10 -0.99
C ARG A 480 -4.45 -23.51 -2.29
N PRO A 481 -3.81 -24.69 -2.31
CA PRO A 481 -3.37 -25.33 -3.54
C PRO A 481 -4.53 -25.40 -4.55
N GLY A 482 -4.37 -24.77 -5.71
CA GLY A 482 -5.45 -24.61 -6.71
C GLY A 482 -6.04 -23.19 -6.80
N GLY A 483 -5.56 -22.25 -5.97
CA GLY A 483 -5.88 -20.83 -6.13
C GLY A 483 -7.21 -20.41 -5.51
N THR A 484 -7.81 -21.20 -4.63
CA THR A 484 -9.06 -20.82 -3.93
C THR A 484 -8.76 -20.25 -2.56
N PRO A 485 -9.37 -19.11 -2.16
CA PRO A 485 -9.20 -18.60 -0.81
C PRO A 485 -9.66 -19.59 0.26
N ALA A 486 -8.98 -19.60 1.40
CA ALA A 486 -9.28 -20.42 2.56
C ALA A 486 -10.73 -20.25 3.00
N PHE A 487 -11.08 -18.97 3.14
CA PHE A 487 -12.39 -18.44 3.40
C PHE A 487 -12.56 -17.14 2.60
N ALA A 488 -13.61 -17.08 1.79
CA ALA A 488 -14.01 -15.89 1.04
C ALA A 488 -15.42 -15.47 1.44
N LEU A 489 -15.58 -14.18 1.76
CA LEU A 489 -16.86 -13.57 2.09
C LEU A 489 -17.20 -12.54 1.03
N PHE A 490 -18.30 -12.76 0.33
CA PHE A 490 -18.89 -11.84 -0.63
C PHE A 490 -20.23 -11.34 -0.09
N SER A 491 -20.38 -10.02 0.00
CA SER A 491 -21.62 -9.41 0.48
C SER A 491 -22.12 -8.34 -0.49
N ASN A 492 -23.40 -8.43 -0.83
CA ASN A 492 -24.14 -7.37 -1.51
C ASN A 492 -25.00 -6.55 -0.53
N TYR A 493 -24.78 -6.70 0.79
CA TYR A 493 -25.49 -5.91 1.77
C TYR A 493 -25.11 -4.44 1.64
N ARG A 494 -26.11 -3.57 1.54
CA ARG A 494 -25.93 -2.13 1.40
C ARG A 494 -26.23 -1.41 2.71
N ASP A 495 -25.24 -0.72 3.25
CA ASP A 495 -25.49 0.20 4.35
C ASP A 495 -26.25 1.43 3.82
N THR A 496 -27.39 1.77 4.44
CA THR A 496 -28.29 2.85 3.98
C THR A 496 -28.18 4.14 4.77
N GLY A 497 -27.51 4.12 5.93
CA GLY A 497 -27.27 5.29 6.78
C GLY A 497 -25.96 6.00 6.46
N ALA A 498 -25.86 7.28 6.86
CA ALA A 498 -24.61 8.01 6.78
C ALA A 498 -23.51 7.32 7.59
N TYR A 499 -22.31 7.29 7.03
CA TYR A 499 -21.16 6.72 7.69
C TYR A 499 -20.89 7.44 9.02
N THR A 500 -20.74 6.64 10.08
CA THR A 500 -20.16 7.11 11.35
C THR A 500 -19.12 6.11 11.83
N PRO A 501 -17.97 6.55 12.37
CA PRO A 501 -16.95 5.67 12.95
C PRO A 501 -17.51 4.63 13.93
N TRP A 502 -18.46 5.04 14.76
CA TRP A 502 -19.00 4.24 15.87
C TRP A 502 -20.31 3.51 15.55
N GLY A 503 -20.88 3.74 14.36
CA GLY A 503 -22.14 3.12 13.96
C GLY A 503 -22.00 1.65 13.58
N HIS A 504 -23.12 0.96 13.50
CA HIS A 504 -23.17 -0.41 12.98
C HIS A 504 -22.64 -0.48 11.54
N LYS A 505 -22.06 -1.62 11.22
CA LYS A 505 -21.36 -1.90 9.96
C LYS A 505 -22.02 -3.12 9.32
N GLY A 506 -22.19 -3.10 7.99
CA GLY A 506 -22.72 -4.25 7.26
C GLY A 506 -21.87 -5.50 7.43
N VAL A 507 -20.54 -5.35 7.55
CA VAL A 507 -19.62 -6.43 7.90
C VAL A 507 -18.78 -6.02 9.11
N SER A 508 -18.79 -6.85 10.15
CA SER A 508 -17.99 -6.63 11.36
C SER A 508 -17.20 -7.89 11.72
N ILE A 509 -15.88 -7.75 11.81
CA ILE A 509 -14.95 -8.76 12.29
C ILE A 509 -14.45 -8.30 13.65
N GLU A 510 -14.68 -9.07 14.69
CA GLU A 510 -14.54 -8.64 16.09
C GLU A 510 -13.90 -9.71 16.99
N GLY A 511 -13.48 -9.25 18.16
CA GLY A 511 -13.00 -10.11 19.23
C GLY A 511 -11.56 -10.57 19.02
N ASN A 512 -11.20 -11.73 19.57
CA ASN A 512 -9.85 -12.29 19.47
C ASN A 512 -9.68 -13.21 18.27
N ALA A 513 -10.55 -13.10 17.27
CA ALA A 513 -10.51 -13.94 16.08
C ALA A 513 -9.14 -13.81 15.38
N ARG A 514 -8.54 -14.96 15.06
CA ARG A 514 -7.41 -15.07 14.14
C ARG A 514 -7.96 -15.58 12.82
N LEU A 515 -8.03 -14.73 11.81
CA LEU A 515 -8.85 -14.98 10.64
C LEU A 515 -8.01 -14.95 9.36
N ALA A 516 -7.94 -16.08 8.63
CA ALA A 516 -7.46 -16.12 7.26
C ALA A 516 -8.66 -15.95 6.31
N ALA A 517 -8.87 -14.74 5.79
CA ALA A 517 -10.06 -14.43 5.01
C ALA A 517 -9.82 -13.37 3.94
N THR A 518 -10.62 -13.50 2.88
CA THR A 518 -10.84 -12.43 1.90
C THR A 518 -12.25 -11.90 2.05
N VAL A 519 -12.40 -10.59 2.18
CA VAL A 519 -13.70 -9.92 2.38
C VAL A 519 -13.96 -8.97 1.23
N TYR A 520 -15.05 -9.18 0.52
CA TYR A 520 -15.50 -8.37 -0.60
C TYR A 520 -16.93 -7.88 -0.34
N ALA A 521 -17.06 -6.62 0.08
CA ALA A 521 -18.34 -6.03 0.45
C ALA A 521 -18.45 -4.57 -0.06
N PRO A 522 -18.46 -4.36 -1.38
CA PRO A 522 -18.33 -3.04 -2.00
C PRO A 522 -19.46 -2.06 -1.63
N GLU A 523 -20.62 -2.55 -1.19
CA GLU A 523 -21.75 -1.72 -0.76
C GLU A 523 -21.88 -1.56 0.77
N ALA A 524 -21.06 -2.28 1.53
CA ALA A 524 -21.09 -2.29 3.00
C ALA A 524 -19.94 -1.50 3.61
N TYR A 525 -20.18 -0.93 4.78
CA TYR A 525 -19.11 -0.52 5.67
C TYR A 525 -18.53 -1.77 6.35
N VAL A 526 -17.21 -1.88 6.34
CA VAL A 526 -16.47 -3.01 6.92
C VAL A 526 -15.68 -2.54 8.13
N SER A 527 -15.85 -3.20 9.27
CA SER A 527 -15.02 -2.98 10.46
C SER A 527 -14.17 -4.20 10.76
N VAL A 528 -12.87 -4.00 10.89
CA VAL A 528 -11.88 -5.01 11.25
C VAL A 528 -11.33 -4.68 12.64
N ASN A 529 -11.86 -5.39 13.63
CA ASN A 529 -11.49 -5.34 15.04
C ASN A 529 -11.04 -6.74 15.52
N ALA A 530 -10.08 -7.33 14.79
CA ALA A 530 -9.55 -8.65 15.09
C ALA A 530 -8.30 -8.55 15.99
N GLY A 531 -8.44 -8.80 17.28
CA GLY A 531 -7.34 -8.83 18.23
C GLY A 531 -6.31 -9.93 17.95
N GLY A 532 -6.73 -11.04 17.32
CA GLY A 532 -5.87 -12.15 16.92
C GLY A 532 -5.14 -11.94 15.58
N GLY A 533 -5.44 -10.84 14.88
CA GLY A 533 -4.92 -10.54 13.55
C GLY A 533 -5.73 -11.16 12.41
N MET A 534 -5.64 -10.55 11.23
CA MET A 534 -6.27 -11.01 10.00
C MET A 534 -5.20 -11.26 8.93
N TYR A 535 -5.35 -12.35 8.20
CA TYR A 535 -4.50 -12.76 7.09
C TYR A 535 -5.35 -12.73 5.82
N GLY A 536 -4.90 -12.02 4.79
CA GLY A 536 -5.64 -11.85 3.55
C GLY A 536 -5.94 -10.39 3.24
N ALA A 537 -7.14 -10.10 2.72
CA ALA A 537 -7.49 -8.79 2.17
C ALA A 537 -8.95 -8.41 2.45
N THR A 538 -9.19 -7.11 2.56
CA THR A 538 -10.52 -6.55 2.75
C THR A 538 -10.81 -5.45 1.73
N ARG A 539 -11.93 -5.58 1.04
CA ARG A 539 -12.52 -4.56 0.19
C ARG A 539 -13.92 -4.21 0.66
N GLY A 540 -14.18 -2.94 0.90
CA GLY A 540 -15.48 -2.46 1.34
C GLY A 540 -15.80 -1.06 0.83
N ARG A 541 -17.07 -0.64 0.94
CA ARG A 541 -17.47 0.74 0.62
C ARG A 541 -16.65 1.73 1.44
N ARG A 542 -16.46 1.45 2.71
CA ARG A 542 -15.49 2.10 3.59
C ARG A 542 -14.96 1.06 4.57
N VAL A 543 -13.66 1.13 4.86
CA VAL A 543 -13.01 0.16 5.76
C VAL A 543 -12.47 0.88 6.99
N ASP A 544 -12.87 0.38 8.15
CA ASP A 544 -12.42 0.79 9.46
C ASP A 544 -11.56 -0.30 10.08
N VAL A 545 -10.34 0.03 10.51
CA VAL A 545 -9.48 -0.89 11.25
C VAL A 545 -9.25 -0.32 12.64
N THR A 546 -9.73 -1.03 13.65
CA THR A 546 -9.71 -0.57 15.05
C THR A 546 -9.09 -1.58 16.02
N GLY A 547 -8.86 -2.82 15.59
CA GLY A 547 -8.35 -3.89 16.44
C GLY A 547 -6.87 -3.78 16.78
N GLY A 548 -6.41 -4.46 17.83
CA GLY A 548 -4.98 -4.50 18.18
C GLY A 548 -4.15 -5.50 17.36
N GLY A 549 -4.79 -6.41 16.62
CA GLY A 549 -4.10 -7.43 15.82
C GLY A 549 -3.60 -6.88 14.48
N GLY A 550 -2.54 -7.50 13.95
CA GLY A 550 -1.97 -7.13 12.66
C GLY A 550 -2.85 -7.51 11.47
N LEU A 551 -2.63 -6.86 10.33
CA LEU A 551 -3.19 -7.26 9.03
C LEU A 551 -2.05 -7.74 8.15
N HIS A 552 -2.15 -8.98 7.66
CA HIS A 552 -1.08 -9.65 6.95
C HIS A 552 -1.59 -10.00 5.55
N PHE A 553 -1.18 -9.22 4.55
CA PHE A 553 -1.60 -9.42 3.17
C PHE A 553 -0.94 -10.66 2.58
N ASP A 554 -1.72 -11.55 2.00
CA ASP A 554 -1.18 -12.64 1.19
C ASP A 554 -1.06 -12.18 -0.27
N GLU A 555 0.17 -12.01 -0.73
CA GLU A 555 0.52 -11.59 -2.09
C GLU A 555 0.00 -12.57 -3.15
N ALA A 556 -0.23 -13.84 -2.80
CA ALA A 556 -0.84 -14.82 -3.70
C ALA A 556 -2.27 -14.42 -4.12
N LEU A 557 -2.93 -13.52 -3.38
CA LEU A 557 -4.24 -12.97 -3.76
C LEU A 557 -4.17 -12.08 -4.99
N LEU A 558 -3.00 -11.55 -5.36
CA LEU A 558 -2.83 -10.75 -6.58
C LEU A 558 -3.04 -11.58 -7.84
N ASP A 559 -2.69 -12.87 -7.78
CA ASP A 559 -2.81 -13.83 -8.87
C ASP A 559 -4.21 -14.48 -8.94
N LEU A 560 -5.11 -14.12 -8.01
CA LEU A 560 -6.44 -14.70 -7.94
C LEU A 560 -7.32 -14.21 -9.10
N ALA A 561 -7.47 -15.05 -10.12
CA ALA A 561 -8.41 -14.83 -11.21
C ALA A 561 -9.84 -15.20 -10.78
N LEU A 562 -10.54 -14.27 -10.11
CA LEU A 562 -11.99 -14.35 -9.94
C LEU A 562 -12.63 -13.87 -11.24
N GLY A 563 -12.89 -14.80 -12.17
CA GLY A 563 -13.55 -14.50 -13.44
C GLY A 563 -14.86 -13.74 -13.20
N GLY A 564 -14.92 -12.47 -13.58
CA GLY A 564 -16.05 -11.62 -13.17
C GLY A 564 -16.15 -10.28 -13.87
N GLY A 565 -15.38 -10.04 -14.94
CA GLY A 565 -15.70 -8.95 -15.84
C GLY A 565 -16.97 -9.33 -16.60
N SER A 566 -18.12 -8.80 -16.19
CA SER A 566 -19.22 -8.68 -17.14
C SER A 566 -18.67 -7.94 -18.36
N PRO A 567 -18.87 -8.43 -19.60
CA PRO A 567 -18.57 -7.64 -20.77
C PRO A 567 -19.49 -6.43 -20.70
N SER A 568 -18.96 -5.33 -20.18
CA SER A 568 -19.51 -4.01 -20.42
C SER A 568 -19.53 -3.88 -21.94
N ALA A 569 -20.71 -4.05 -22.54
CA ALA A 569 -21.03 -3.54 -23.86
C ALA A 569 -21.14 -2.00 -23.82
N GLY A 570 -20.23 -1.37 -23.11
CA GLY A 570 -20.00 0.06 -23.02
C GLY A 570 -18.61 0.30 -23.57
N THR A 571 -18.51 1.34 -24.40
CA THR A 571 -17.31 1.85 -25.06
C THR A 571 -16.23 2.31 -24.06
N GLY A 572 -15.72 1.39 -23.25
CA GLY A 572 -14.65 1.64 -22.30
C GLY A 572 -13.37 1.82 -23.07
N GLU A 573 -12.77 3.01 -23.01
CA GLU A 573 -11.48 3.21 -23.66
C GLU A 573 -10.47 2.20 -23.11
N PRO A 574 -9.64 1.56 -23.96
CA PRO A 574 -8.58 0.69 -23.49
C PRO A 574 -7.70 1.47 -22.52
N SER A 575 -7.36 0.85 -21.38
CA SER A 575 -6.66 1.54 -20.29
C SER A 575 -5.44 0.76 -19.81
N VAL A 576 -4.45 1.50 -19.32
CA VAL A 576 -3.25 0.98 -18.67
C VAL A 576 -3.19 1.51 -17.26
N THR A 577 -2.97 0.62 -16.30
CA THR A 577 -2.77 1.00 -14.91
C THR A 577 -1.44 0.44 -14.41
N ILE A 578 -0.56 1.34 -13.98
CA ILE A 578 0.62 0.98 -13.20
C ILE A 578 0.17 0.82 -11.75
N ARG A 579 0.05 -0.43 -11.27
CA ARG A 579 -0.49 -0.78 -9.95
C ARG A 579 0.51 -0.52 -8.82
N SER A 580 1.80 -0.64 -9.12
CA SER A 580 2.91 -0.32 -8.22
C SER A 580 4.11 0.18 -9.02
N ARG A 581 4.87 1.12 -8.46
CA ARG A 581 6.13 1.64 -9.02
C ARG A 581 7.11 1.92 -7.87
N ARG A 582 8.35 1.45 -7.98
CA ARG A 582 9.42 1.67 -6.99
C ARG A 582 10.65 2.26 -7.66
#